data_AF-A0A060BNH3-F1
#
_entry.id   AF-A0A060BNH3-F1
#
_cell.length_a   1.000
_cell.length_b   1.000
_cell.length_c   1.000
_cell.angle_alpha   90.00
_cell.angle_beta   90.00
_cell.angle_gamma   90.00
#
_symmetry.space_group_name_H-M   'P 1'
#
loop_
_entity.id
_entity.type
_entity.pdbx_description
1 polymer ?
#
loop_
_entity_poly.entity_id
_entity_poly.type
_entity_poly.pdbx_seq_one_letter_code
_entity_poly.pdbx_strand_id
1 'polypeptide(L)'
;MNYYFCDDQLRDNPAIEGDLGPSGLDAPDVNPYGFQQHIYDKTRPENIAFLRRFRALLDKYDDRSSVGEVGDGARSLKTVADYTEGGDKLHMCYTFDFLGPNFSPEHIRRCVTDFFDAVEDGWVCWAFSNHDVDRHVSRFASRD
;
A
#
# COMPACT_ATOMS: atom_id res chain seq x y z
N MET A 1 1.57 7.15 -2.03
CA MET A 1 2.93 7.73 -1.78
C MET A 1 4.04 7.05 -2.59
N ASN A 2 3.77 6.05 -3.42
CA ASN A 2 4.79 5.24 -4.09
C ASN A 2 4.99 5.55 -5.60
N TYR A 3 4.43 6.64 -6.13
CA TYR A 3 4.48 6.99 -7.57
C TYR A 3 5.40 8.18 -7.91
N TYR A 4 6.31 8.58 -7.01
CA TYR A 4 7.16 9.77 -7.23
C TYR A 4 8.33 9.54 -8.19
N PHE A 5 8.71 8.29 -8.38
CA PHE A 5 9.87 7.90 -9.17
C PHE A 5 9.46 6.78 -10.10
N CYS A 6 9.96 6.85 -11.32
CA CYS A 6 9.93 5.77 -12.31
C CYS A 6 11.36 5.40 -12.69
N ASP A 7 11.49 4.31 -13.44
CA ASP A 7 12.74 3.80 -13.98
C ASP A 7 13.42 4.83 -14.88
N ASP A 8 14.72 4.99 -14.72
CA ASP A 8 15.53 5.98 -15.44
C ASP A 8 15.61 5.72 -16.95
N GLN A 9 15.46 4.46 -17.36
CA GLN A 9 15.42 4.03 -18.75
C GLN A 9 14.01 4.09 -19.35
N LEU A 10 12.99 4.46 -18.56
CA LEU A 10 11.58 4.49 -18.98
C LEU A 10 11.13 3.18 -19.63
N ARG A 11 11.57 2.05 -19.09
CA ARG A 11 11.21 0.72 -19.58
C ARG A 11 9.73 0.42 -19.34
N ASP A 12 9.14 -0.30 -20.28
CA ASP A 12 7.77 -0.78 -20.15
C ASP A 12 7.68 -1.83 -19.03
N ASN A 13 6.62 -1.75 -18.24
CA ASN A 13 6.29 -2.80 -17.28
C ASN A 13 5.95 -4.10 -18.02
N PRO A 14 6.46 -5.26 -17.57
CA PRO A 14 6.08 -6.52 -18.16
C PRO A 14 4.62 -6.83 -17.84
N ALA A 15 3.98 -7.66 -18.68
CA ALA A 15 2.67 -8.21 -18.38
C ALA A 15 2.73 -9.11 -17.12
N ILE A 16 1.61 -9.25 -16.41
CA ILE A 16 1.50 -10.27 -15.37
C ILE A 16 1.58 -11.67 -16.00
N GLU A 17 2.40 -12.55 -15.42
CA GLU A 17 2.45 -13.97 -15.80
C GLU A 17 1.48 -14.78 -14.93
N GLY A 18 0.58 -15.55 -15.54
CA GLY A 18 -0.36 -16.45 -14.85
C GLY A 18 -1.74 -15.86 -14.57
N ASP A 19 -2.48 -16.52 -13.69
CA ASP A 19 -3.80 -16.05 -13.25
C ASP A 19 -3.61 -14.75 -12.46
N LEU A 20 -4.47 -13.74 -12.68
CA LEU A 20 -4.32 -12.41 -12.08
C LEU A 20 -4.21 -12.51 -10.55
N GLY A 21 -4.68 -13.58 -9.91
CA GLY A 21 -4.72 -13.67 -8.46
C GLY A 21 -5.44 -12.46 -7.86
N PRO A 22 -5.33 -12.19 -6.56
CA PRO A 22 -5.79 -10.91 -6.01
C PRO A 22 -4.81 -9.77 -6.37
N SER A 23 -4.36 -9.68 -7.64
CA SER A 23 -3.48 -8.60 -8.10
C SER A 23 -4.27 -7.30 -8.23
N GLY A 24 -4.42 -6.65 -7.09
CA GLY A 24 -4.84 -5.26 -7.00
C GLY A 24 -6.11 -5.10 -6.19
N LEU A 25 -6.00 -5.11 -4.85
CA LEU A 25 -7.00 -4.37 -4.07
C LEU A 25 -6.94 -2.86 -4.39
N ASP A 26 -5.83 -2.44 -5.01
CA ASP A 26 -5.53 -1.11 -5.51
C ASP A 26 -6.09 -0.79 -6.91
N ALA A 27 -6.66 -1.75 -7.66
CA ALA A 27 -7.35 -1.47 -8.94
C ALA A 27 -8.45 -2.51 -9.26
N PRO A 28 -9.60 -2.10 -9.82
CA PRO A 28 -10.64 -3.07 -10.24
C PRO A 28 -10.16 -4.08 -11.30
N ASP A 29 -10.64 -5.32 -11.27
CA ASP A 29 -10.27 -6.40 -12.20
C ASP A 29 -10.45 -6.04 -13.70
N VAL A 30 -11.38 -5.13 -14.00
CA VAL A 30 -11.67 -4.66 -15.36
C VAL A 30 -10.71 -3.56 -15.84
N ASN A 31 -9.84 -3.06 -14.95
CA ASN A 31 -8.90 -2.00 -15.26
C ASN A 31 -7.63 -2.59 -15.91
N PRO A 32 -7.27 -2.20 -17.15
CA PRO A 32 -6.04 -2.66 -17.82
C PRO A 32 -4.76 -2.36 -17.03
N TYR A 33 -4.80 -1.45 -16.06
CA TYR A 33 -3.73 -1.23 -15.08
C TYR A 33 -3.31 -2.56 -14.42
N GLY A 34 -4.26 -3.36 -13.94
CA GLY A 34 -3.99 -4.64 -13.26
C GLY A 34 -3.37 -5.71 -14.16
N PHE A 35 -3.18 -5.48 -15.47
CA PHE A 35 -2.59 -6.46 -16.38
C PHE A 35 -1.06 -6.35 -16.47
N GLN A 36 -0.45 -5.42 -15.72
CA GLN A 36 0.99 -5.15 -15.71
C GLN A 36 1.61 -5.42 -14.35
N GLN A 37 2.85 -5.90 -14.36
CA GLN A 37 3.70 -5.89 -13.17
C GLN A 37 4.33 -4.52 -13.03
N HIS A 38 3.75 -3.68 -12.18
CA HIS A 38 4.20 -2.31 -11.92
C HIS A 38 5.56 -2.29 -11.18
N ILE A 39 6.66 -2.47 -11.90
CA ILE A 39 8.04 -2.53 -11.34
C ILE A 39 8.90 -1.34 -11.77
N TYR A 40 8.57 -0.71 -12.89
CA TYR A 40 9.32 0.42 -13.46
C TYR A 40 8.60 1.75 -13.25
N ASP A 41 7.30 1.78 -13.04
CA ASP A 41 6.53 3.02 -12.94
C ASP A 41 6.24 3.47 -11.49
N LYS A 42 6.50 2.61 -10.50
CA LYS A 42 6.28 2.92 -9.07
C LYS A 42 7.20 2.14 -8.15
N THR A 43 7.15 2.47 -6.86
CA THR A 43 7.91 1.83 -5.75
C THR A 43 9.41 1.67 -6.06
N ARG A 44 10.00 2.71 -6.66
CA ARG A 44 11.42 2.71 -7.00
C ARG A 44 12.30 2.98 -5.76
N PRO A 45 13.51 2.41 -5.68
CA PRO A 45 14.38 2.52 -4.50
C PRO A 45 14.77 3.97 -4.15
N GLU A 46 14.80 4.87 -5.13
CA GLU A 46 15.04 6.30 -4.97
C GLU A 46 14.02 6.95 -4.03
N ASN A 47 12.81 6.39 -3.95
CA ASN A 47 11.77 6.91 -3.08
C ASN A 47 12.16 6.85 -1.59
N ILE A 48 12.97 5.87 -1.18
CA ILE A 48 13.45 5.73 0.21
C ILE A 48 14.26 6.97 0.62
N ALA A 49 15.16 7.44 -0.25
CA ALA A 49 15.95 8.64 0.00
C ALA A 49 15.07 9.91 0.05
N PHE A 50 14.02 9.97 -0.77
CA PHE A 50 13.04 11.04 -0.71
C PHE A 50 12.26 11.03 0.61
N LEU A 51 11.77 9.87 1.06
CA LEU A 51 11.03 9.73 2.31
C LEU A 51 11.86 10.14 3.52
N ARG A 52 13.17 9.85 3.53
CA ARG A 52 14.09 10.36 4.56
C ARG A 52 14.18 11.88 4.59
N ARG A 53 14.28 12.51 3.41
CA ARG A 53 14.27 13.99 3.29
C ARG A 53 12.93 14.57 3.74
N PHE A 54 11.83 13.90 3.42
CA PHE A 54 10.49 14.31 3.86
C PHE A 54 10.34 14.18 5.37
N ARG A 55 10.82 13.08 5.98
CA ARG A 55 10.82 12.91 7.43
C ARG A 55 11.66 13.98 8.14
N ALA A 56 12.87 14.23 7.67
CA ALA A 56 13.73 15.29 8.20
C ALA A 56 13.11 16.70 8.09
N LEU A 57 12.19 16.93 7.15
CA LEU A 57 11.41 18.16 7.09
C LEU A 57 10.33 18.18 8.19
N LEU A 58 9.60 17.09 8.38
CA LEU A 58 8.59 16.99 9.43
C LEU A 58 9.20 17.14 10.82
N ASP A 59 10.39 16.57 11.06
CA ASP A 59 11.10 16.65 12.34
C ASP A 59 11.51 18.08 12.74
N LYS A 60 11.41 19.07 11.83
CA LYS A 60 11.60 20.50 12.16
C LYS A 60 10.40 21.11 12.88
N TYR A 61 9.29 20.38 12.95
CA TYR A 61 8.04 20.83 13.53
C TYR A 61 7.56 19.80 14.53
N ASP A 62 7.46 20.21 15.80
CA ASP A 62 7.00 19.33 16.86
C ASP A 62 5.58 18.79 16.58
N ASP A 63 5.32 17.56 17.03
CA ASP A 63 4.02 16.89 16.96
C ASP A 63 3.45 16.84 15.54
N ARG A 64 4.29 16.46 14.56
CA ARG A 64 3.85 16.14 13.20
C ARG A 64 3.90 14.65 12.96
N SER A 65 2.95 14.18 12.17
CA SER A 65 2.87 12.80 11.73
C SER A 65 2.56 12.75 10.24
N SER A 66 2.86 11.62 9.63
CA SER A 66 2.57 11.34 8.23
C SER A 66 1.97 9.95 8.08
N VAL A 67 0.94 9.87 7.24
CA VAL A 67 0.32 8.61 6.84
C VAL A 67 0.47 8.47 5.33
N GLY A 68 1.15 7.42 4.89
CA GLY A 68 1.29 7.12 3.47
C GLY A 68 0.24 6.15 2.98
N GLU A 69 -0.34 6.44 1.82
CA GLU A 69 -1.08 5.44 1.05
C GLU A 69 -0.12 4.54 0.28
N VAL A 70 -0.29 3.23 0.42
CA VAL A 70 0.45 2.21 -0.33
C VAL A 70 -0.52 1.37 -1.16
N GLY A 71 -0.44 1.53 -2.48
CA GLY A 71 -1.04 0.63 -3.46
C GLY A 71 0.05 -0.05 -4.27
N ASP A 72 0.44 -1.26 -3.87
CA ASP A 72 1.51 -2.05 -4.51
C ASP A 72 1.14 -3.52 -4.66
N GLY A 73 -0.17 -3.80 -4.85
CA GLY A 73 -0.72 -5.14 -4.98
C GLY A 73 -0.20 -6.09 -3.90
N ALA A 74 0.28 -7.26 -4.33
CA ALA A 74 0.83 -8.29 -3.46
C ALA A 74 2.08 -7.86 -2.67
N ARG A 75 2.75 -6.77 -3.04
CA ARG A 75 3.93 -6.24 -2.34
C ARG A 75 3.59 -5.19 -1.29
N SER A 76 2.31 -4.86 -1.10
CA SER A 76 1.90 -3.73 -0.24
C SER A 76 2.48 -3.80 1.17
N LEU A 77 2.45 -4.95 1.84
CA LEU A 77 3.03 -5.09 3.19
C LEU A 77 4.55 -4.92 3.21
N LYS A 78 5.26 -5.45 2.21
CA LYS A 78 6.70 -5.20 2.05
C LYS A 78 6.97 -3.70 1.87
N THR A 79 6.17 -3.03 1.04
CA THR A 79 6.30 -1.59 0.81
C THR A 79 5.98 -0.77 2.06
N VAL A 80 5.02 -1.22 2.89
CA VAL A 80 4.77 -0.63 4.21
C VAL A 80 5.99 -0.79 5.12
N ALA A 81 6.57 -1.99 5.21
CA ALA A 81 7.80 -2.24 5.98
C ALA A 81 8.89 -1.27 5.52
N ASP A 82 9.24 -1.31 4.23
CA ASP A 82 10.29 -0.48 3.63
C ASP A 82 10.05 1.02 3.85
N TYR A 83 8.80 1.49 3.99
CA TYR A 83 8.48 2.92 4.11
C TYR A 83 8.34 3.41 5.55
N THR A 84 8.22 2.51 6.52
CA THR A 84 7.97 2.86 7.93
C THR A 84 9.05 2.37 8.89
N GLU A 85 9.90 1.42 8.47
CA GLU A 85 11.02 0.92 9.28
C GLU A 85 12.04 2.00 9.65
N GLY A 86 12.86 1.73 10.66
CA GLY A 86 14.04 2.53 11.05
C GLY A 86 13.73 3.91 11.64
N GLY A 87 12.47 4.32 11.72
CA GLY A 87 12.05 5.58 12.32
C GLY A 87 12.50 6.85 11.57
N ASP A 88 13.09 6.71 10.38
CA ASP A 88 13.67 7.80 9.59
C ASP A 88 12.89 8.12 8.31
N LYS A 89 11.70 7.51 8.13
CA LYS A 89 10.82 7.67 6.97
C LYS A 89 9.39 8.02 7.42
N LEU A 90 8.35 7.47 6.78
CA LEU A 90 6.97 7.76 7.16
C LEU A 90 6.68 7.24 8.57
N HIS A 91 5.79 7.93 9.29
CA HIS A 91 5.39 7.49 10.62
C HIS A 91 4.49 6.25 10.57
N MET A 92 3.65 6.16 9.53
CA MET A 92 2.76 5.04 9.29
C MET A 92 2.33 5.00 7.82
N CYS A 93 1.82 3.84 7.39
CA CYS A 93 1.17 3.68 6.10
C CYS A 93 -0.19 2.97 6.26
N TYR A 94 -1.12 3.19 5.33
CA TYR A 94 -2.30 2.35 5.17
C TYR A 94 -2.22 1.60 3.83
N THR A 95 -2.83 0.42 3.80
CA THR A 95 -2.95 -0.46 2.63
C THR A 95 -4.42 -0.69 2.29
N PHE A 96 -4.68 -1.41 1.19
CA PHE A 96 -6.02 -1.71 0.73
C PHE A 96 -6.62 -2.99 1.33
N ASP A 97 -5.93 -3.64 2.28
CA ASP A 97 -6.34 -4.90 2.92
C ASP A 97 -7.79 -4.87 3.44
N PHE A 98 -8.22 -3.77 4.06
CA PHE A 98 -9.60 -3.59 4.54
C PHE A 98 -10.44 -2.60 3.71
N LEU A 99 -9.96 -2.24 2.51
CA LEU A 99 -10.70 -1.41 1.56
C LEU A 99 -11.44 -2.25 0.51
N GLY A 100 -11.16 -3.55 0.42
CA GLY A 100 -11.91 -4.50 -0.38
C GLY A 100 -13.32 -4.82 0.16
N PRO A 101 -14.02 -5.80 -0.44
CA PRO A 101 -15.35 -6.24 -0.01
C PRO A 101 -15.32 -7.32 1.10
N ASN A 102 -14.17 -7.96 1.33
CA ASN A 102 -14.06 -9.04 2.30
C ASN A 102 -14.19 -8.51 3.73
N PHE A 103 -15.13 -9.07 4.49
CA PHE A 103 -15.31 -8.73 5.91
C PHE A 103 -15.73 -9.97 6.69
N SER A 104 -14.74 -10.74 7.14
CA SER A 104 -14.94 -11.90 8.01
C SER A 104 -13.89 -11.92 9.13
N PRO A 105 -14.15 -12.59 10.27
CA PRO A 105 -13.16 -12.77 11.32
C PRO A 105 -11.85 -13.40 10.82
N GLU A 106 -11.94 -14.35 9.89
CA GLU A 106 -10.79 -15.02 9.27
C GLU A 106 -9.97 -14.06 8.42
N HIS A 107 -10.63 -13.20 7.64
CA HIS A 107 -9.96 -12.18 6.83
C HIS A 107 -9.22 -11.17 7.70
N ILE A 108 -9.87 -10.65 8.75
CA ILE A 108 -9.25 -9.71 9.70
C ILE A 108 -8.04 -10.34 10.37
N ARG A 109 -8.18 -11.58 10.85
CA ARG A 109 -7.06 -12.30 11.48
C ARG A 109 -5.88 -12.45 10.53
N ARG A 110 -6.15 -12.86 9.28
CA ARG A 110 -5.10 -13.01 8.26
C ARG A 110 -4.37 -11.69 8.00
N CYS A 111 -5.08 -10.60 7.71
CA CYS A 111 -4.43 -9.30 7.45
C CYS A 111 -3.58 -8.81 8.63
N VAL A 112 -4.05 -9.00 9.86
CA VAL A 112 -3.28 -8.62 11.06
C VAL A 112 -2.06 -9.52 11.25
N THR A 113 -2.19 -10.83 11.06
CA THR A 113 -1.07 -11.79 11.13
C THR A 113 -0.03 -11.51 10.05
N ASP A 114 -0.46 -11.37 8.79
CA ASP A 114 0.43 -11.09 7.66
C ASP A 114 1.20 -9.78 7.86
N PHE A 115 0.57 -8.76 8.47
CA PHE A 115 1.26 -7.53 8.85
C PHE A 115 2.37 -7.77 9.87
N PHE A 116 2.08 -8.45 10.99
CA PHE A 116 3.08 -8.72 12.03
C PHE A 116 4.20 -9.65 11.55
N ASP A 117 3.93 -10.53 10.60
CA ASP A 117 4.94 -11.40 10.00
C ASP A 117 5.86 -10.63 9.02
N ALA A 118 5.33 -9.59 8.35
CA ALA A 118 6.06 -8.83 7.34
C ALA A 118 6.73 -7.54 7.85
N VAL A 119 6.25 -6.96 8.96
CA VAL A 119 6.64 -5.63 9.44
C VAL A 119 7.11 -5.73 10.89
N GLU A 120 8.41 -5.59 11.13
CA GLU A 120 9.02 -5.71 12.47
C GLU A 120 8.95 -4.42 13.28
N ASP A 121 9.48 -3.30 12.76
CA ASP A 121 9.57 -2.01 13.44
C ASP A 121 8.75 -0.88 12.77
N GLY A 122 7.91 -1.24 11.80
CA GLY A 122 7.02 -0.33 11.10
C GLY A 122 5.66 -0.15 11.76
N TRP A 123 4.84 0.74 11.19
CA TRP A 123 3.51 1.05 11.72
C TRP A 123 2.45 1.12 10.62
N VAL A 124 1.32 0.43 10.85
CA VAL A 124 0.17 0.46 9.95
C VAL A 124 -0.98 1.29 10.53
N CYS A 125 -1.62 2.06 9.65
CA CYS A 125 -2.89 2.73 9.88
C CYS A 125 -3.98 1.89 9.20
N TRP A 126 -4.91 1.32 9.97
CA TRP A 126 -6.01 0.55 9.42
C TRP A 126 -7.16 1.45 9.00
N ALA A 127 -7.59 1.34 7.74
CA ALA A 127 -8.71 2.10 7.20
C ALA A 127 -9.78 1.17 6.63
N PHE A 128 -11.04 1.39 7.00
CA PHE A 128 -12.19 0.68 6.42
C PHE A 128 -12.86 1.47 5.29
N SER A 129 -12.59 2.76 5.14
CA SER A 129 -13.11 3.58 4.04
C SER A 129 -12.22 4.78 3.80
N ASN A 130 -12.16 5.21 2.54
CA ASN A 130 -11.63 6.49 2.11
C ASN A 130 -12.55 7.03 0.99
N HIS A 131 -12.02 7.90 0.13
CA HIS A 131 -12.76 8.52 -0.96
C HIS A 131 -12.64 7.77 -2.30
N ASP A 132 -11.81 6.72 -2.36
CA ASP A 132 -11.52 5.95 -3.58
C ASP A 132 -12.31 4.65 -3.68
N VAL A 133 -12.99 4.25 -2.60
CA VAL A 133 -13.82 3.04 -2.55
C VAL A 133 -15.24 3.35 -2.11
N ASP A 134 -16.19 2.51 -2.54
CA ASP A 134 -17.56 2.54 -2.04
C ASP A 134 -17.59 2.49 -0.52
N ARG A 135 -18.57 3.11 0.14
CA ARG A 135 -18.61 3.16 1.61
C ARG A 135 -18.67 1.75 2.23
N HIS A 136 -17.93 1.51 3.31
CA HIS A 136 -17.86 0.20 3.97
C HIS A 136 -19.23 -0.36 4.38
N VAL A 137 -20.19 0.49 4.76
CA VAL A 137 -21.56 0.05 5.06
C VAL A 137 -22.17 -0.72 3.87
N SER A 138 -21.88 -0.31 2.64
CA SER A 138 -22.37 -1.00 1.44
C SER A 138 -21.48 -2.17 1.02
N ARG A 139 -20.16 -2.10 1.26
CA ARG A 139 -19.21 -3.18 0.92
C ARG A 139 -19.29 -4.38 1.87
N PHE A 140 -19.51 -4.13 3.17
CA PHE A 140 -19.46 -5.13 4.23
C PHE A 140 -20.83 -5.62 4.68
N ALA A 141 -21.92 -4.89 4.39
CA ALA A 141 -23.25 -5.38 4.71
C ALA A 141 -23.50 -6.71 3.98
N SER A 142 -24.03 -7.70 4.70
CA SER A 142 -24.60 -8.87 4.06
C SER A 142 -25.72 -8.40 3.14
N ARG A 143 -25.70 -8.85 1.88
CA ARG A 143 -26.93 -8.90 1.11
C ARG A 143 -27.66 -10.14 1.60
N ASP A 144 -28.57 -9.94 2.55
CA ASP A 144 -29.58 -10.94 2.87
C ASP A 144 -30.39 -11.30 1.62
#